data_AF-A0A3R7BV52-F1
#
_entry.id   AF-A0A3R7BV52-F1
#
_cell.length_a   1.000
_cell.length_b   1.000
_cell.length_c   1.000
_cell.angle_alpha   90.00
_cell.angle_beta   90.00
_cell.angle_gamma   90.00
#
_symmetry.space_group_name_H-M   'P 1'
#
loop_
_entity.id
_entity.type
_entity.pdbx_description
1 polymer ?
#
loop_
_entity_poly.entity_id
_entity_poly.type
_entity_poly.pdbx_seq_one_letter_code
_entity_poly.pdbx_strand_id
1 'polypeptide(L)'
;MSNTKIIRETVERNGKVFSAFYLEFRNACVLFLSEGADSLGTLSVSIPKRTGIGGLTASSILLGDRNIVAAKLLAERLSDIVGKVALVSVFTRTADDMEASRTFLELMKKVVAKKEEKE
;
A
#
# COMPACT_ATOMS: atom_id res chain seq x y z
N MET A 1 1.91 -17.00 19.58
CA MET A 1 1.72 -15.53 19.70
C MET A 1 2.27 -14.92 18.42
N SER A 2 1.46 -14.30 17.57
CA SER A 2 1.99 -13.70 16.34
C SER A 2 2.40 -12.26 16.61
N ASN A 3 3.70 -11.98 16.60
CA ASN A 3 4.21 -10.63 16.64
C ASN A 3 3.86 -9.92 15.32
N THR A 4 3.18 -8.78 15.40
CA THR A 4 2.94 -7.90 14.25
C THR A 4 4.27 -7.50 13.65
N LYS A 5 4.46 -7.73 12.34
CA LYS A 5 5.69 -7.29 11.64
C LYS A 5 5.51 -5.84 11.21
N ILE A 6 6.45 -4.99 11.59
CA ILE A 6 6.44 -3.57 11.27
C ILE A 6 7.66 -3.27 10.38
N ILE A 7 7.43 -2.68 9.21
CA ILE A 7 8.47 -2.33 8.25
C ILE A 7 8.27 -0.87 7.84
N ARG A 8 9.37 -0.10 7.76
CA ARG A 8 9.35 1.29 7.29
C ARG A 8 10.44 1.50 6.26
N GLU A 9 10.06 2.02 5.10
CA GLU A 9 10.97 2.36 4.00
C GLU A 9 10.75 3.81 3.58
N THR A 10 11.81 4.44 3.11
CA THR A 10 11.78 5.81 2.58
C THR A 10 12.60 5.90 1.30
N VAL A 11 12.22 6.82 0.42
CA VAL A 11 12.99 7.17 -0.77
C VAL A 11 12.89 8.66 -1.04
N GLU A 12 13.99 9.26 -1.49
CA GLU A 12 14.02 10.64 -1.94
C GLU A 12 13.92 10.71 -3.47
N ARG A 13 13.06 11.59 -3.98
CA ARG A 13 12.83 11.85 -5.39
C ARG A 13 12.56 13.33 -5.60
N ASN A 14 13.32 13.99 -6.46
CA ASN A 14 13.13 15.40 -6.81
C ASN A 14 13.02 16.34 -5.58
N GLY A 15 13.85 16.11 -4.56
CA GLY A 15 13.85 16.87 -3.30
C GLY A 15 12.65 16.61 -2.39
N LYS A 16 11.82 15.62 -2.69
CA LYS A 16 10.68 15.17 -1.88
C LYS A 16 10.99 13.81 -1.26
N VAL A 17 10.59 13.64 -0.01
CA VAL A 17 10.70 12.36 0.69
C VAL A 17 9.37 11.62 0.58
N PHE A 18 9.43 10.38 0.14
CA PHE A 18 8.30 9.46 0.12
C PHE A 18 8.54 8.36 1.15
N SER A 19 7.50 8.00 1.92
CA SER A 19 7.56 6.97 2.94
C SER A 19 6.56 5.85 2.68
N ALA A 20 6.91 4.64 3.12
CA ALA A 20 6.04 3.50 3.23
C ALA A 20 6.12 2.93 4.64
N PHE A 21 4.99 2.83 5.32
CA PHE A 21 4.87 2.24 6.65
C PHE A 21 3.90 1.06 6.62
N TYR A 22 4.42 -0.13 6.92
CA TYR A 22 3.74 -1.40 6.72
C TYR A 22 3.58 -2.18 8.02
N LEU A 23 2.38 -2.69 8.22
CA LEU A 23 1.99 -3.51 9.36
C LEU A 23 1.41 -4.83 8.86
N GLU A 24 2.03 -5.95 9.26
CA GLU A 24 1.55 -7.29 8.93
C GLU A 24 0.76 -7.87 10.10
N PHE A 25 -0.46 -8.33 9.80
CA PHE A 25 -1.29 -9.15 10.68
C PHE A 25 -1.43 -10.56 10.10
N ARG A 26 -2.07 -11.46 10.87
CA ARG A 26 -2.29 -12.85 10.44
C ARG A 26 -3.10 -12.93 9.14
N ASN A 27 -4.18 -12.16 9.03
CA ASN A 27 -5.15 -12.22 7.93
C ASN A 27 -5.18 -10.95 7.07
N ALA A 28 -4.39 -9.94 7.43
CA ALA A 28 -4.42 -8.63 6.79
C ALA A 28 -3.04 -7.96 6.79
N CYS A 29 -2.90 -6.92 5.98
CA CYS A 29 -1.81 -5.97 6.05
C CYS A 29 -2.35 -4.55 5.92
N VAL A 30 -1.62 -3.60 6.49
CA VAL A 30 -1.91 -2.17 6.36
C VAL A 30 -0.66 -1.48 5.85
N LEU A 31 -0.79 -0.68 4.79
CA LEU A 31 0.29 0.07 4.18
C LEU A 31 -0.10 1.55 4.11
N PHE A 32 0.70 2.42 4.71
CA PHE A 32 0.61 3.87 4.56
C PHE A 32 1.69 4.33 3.61
N LEU A 33 1.30 5.10 2.60
CA LEU A 33 2.18 5.70 1.61
C LEU A 33 1.99 7.21 1.69
N SER A 34 3.07 7.95 1.96
CA SER A 34 2.99 9.39 2.17
C SER A 34 4.09 10.14 1.44
N GLU A 35 3.72 11.28 0.86
CA GLU A 35 4.66 12.32 0.43
C GLU A 35 4.88 13.31 1.59
N GLY A 36 6.12 13.39 2.08
CA GLY A 36 6.51 14.20 3.22
C GLY A 36 6.26 13.50 4.56
N ALA A 37 5.58 14.19 5.48
CA ALA A 37 5.24 13.62 6.79
C ALA A 37 4.21 12.50 6.66
N ASP A 38 4.33 11.46 7.49
CA ASP A 38 3.38 10.33 7.53
C ASP A 38 1.97 10.86 7.77
N SER A 39 1.07 10.60 6.83
CA SER A 39 -0.27 11.19 6.77
C SER A 39 -1.28 10.17 6.28
N LEU A 40 -2.49 10.21 6.85
CA LEU A 40 -3.61 9.48 6.30
C LEU A 40 -4.15 10.23 5.08
N GLY A 41 -4.14 9.59 3.92
CA GLY A 41 -4.74 10.10 2.69
C GLY A 41 -5.95 9.26 2.29
N THR A 42 -6.11 9.05 0.98
CA THR A 42 -7.19 8.20 0.47
C THR A 42 -6.92 6.76 0.82
N LEU A 43 -7.88 6.14 1.51
CA LEU A 43 -7.78 4.77 2.02
C LEU A 43 -8.60 3.84 1.16
N SER A 44 -7.97 2.79 0.63
CA SER A 44 -8.64 1.71 -0.06
C SER A 44 -8.43 0.39 0.67
N VAL A 45 -9.46 -0.45 0.66
CA VAL A 45 -9.38 -1.84 1.09
C VAL A 45 -9.50 -2.75 -0.12
N SER A 46 -8.72 -3.83 -0.16
CA SER A 46 -8.83 -4.89 -1.14
C SER A 46 -8.76 -6.28 -0.53
N ILE A 47 -9.52 -7.20 -1.10
CA ILE A 47 -9.60 -8.60 -0.68
C ILE A 47 -9.04 -9.45 -1.83
N PRO A 48 -8.04 -10.31 -1.56
CA PRO A 48 -7.39 -11.12 -2.58
C PRO A 48 -8.36 -12.15 -3.14
N LYS A 49 -8.19 -12.50 -4.41
CA LYS A 49 -8.99 -13.56 -5.04
C LYS A 49 -8.72 -14.90 -4.33
N ARG A 50 -9.79 -15.61 -3.98
CA ARG A 50 -9.68 -17.04 -3.63
C ARG A 50 -9.57 -17.84 -4.92
N THR A 51 -8.46 -18.55 -5.08
CA THR A 51 -8.26 -19.49 -6.20
C THR A 51 -9.46 -20.44 -6.30
N GLY A 52 -10.13 -20.45 -7.47
CA GLY A 52 -11.28 -21.33 -7.76
C GLY A 52 -12.65 -20.66 -7.82
N ILE A 53 -12.81 -19.42 -7.33
CA ILE A 53 -14.05 -18.65 -7.48
C ILE A 53 -13.75 -17.49 -8.42
N GLY A 54 -14.34 -17.49 -9.61
CA GLY A 54 -14.11 -16.50 -10.67
C GLY A 54 -14.56 -15.08 -10.31
N GLY A 55 -13.89 -14.43 -9.36
CA GLY A 55 -14.14 -13.05 -8.94
C GLY A 55 -13.05 -12.11 -9.43
N LEU A 56 -13.43 -10.87 -9.75
CA LEU A 56 -12.51 -9.74 -9.87
C LEU A 56 -11.93 -9.41 -8.49
N THR A 57 -10.69 -8.91 -8.42
CA THR A 57 -10.13 -8.40 -7.16
C THR A 57 -11.01 -7.21 -6.78
N ALA A 58 -11.69 -7.31 -5.63
CA ALA A 58 -12.59 -6.25 -5.20
C ALA A 58 -11.77 -5.23 -4.41
N SER A 59 -11.77 -3.99 -4.87
CA SER A 59 -11.30 -2.84 -4.09
C SER A 59 -12.43 -1.86 -3.82
N SER A 60 -12.40 -1.28 -2.63
CA SER A 60 -13.36 -0.25 -2.21
C SER A 60 -12.60 0.92 -1.59
N ILE A 61 -13.10 2.13 -1.80
CA ILE A 61 -12.61 3.32 -1.09
C ILE A 61 -13.36 3.43 0.23
N LEU A 62 -12.62 3.60 1.32
CA LEU A 62 -13.18 3.81 2.66
C LEU A 62 -13.26 5.30 3.01
N LEU A 63 -12.27 6.08 2.60
CA LEU A 63 -12.22 7.54 2.80
C LEU A 63 -11.27 8.21 1.80
N GLY A 64 -11.46 9.52 1.61
CA GLY A 64 -10.67 10.35 0.71
C GLY A 64 -11.13 10.33 -0.74
N ASP A 65 -10.76 11.37 -1.49
CA ASP A 65 -11.17 11.60 -2.88
C ASP A 65 -9.99 11.84 -3.85
N ARG A 66 -8.81 12.17 -3.32
CA ARG A 66 -7.58 12.32 -4.11
C ARG A 66 -6.96 10.97 -4.42
N ASN A 67 -6.35 10.80 -5.60
CA ASN A 67 -5.61 9.58 -5.94
C ASN A 67 -6.41 8.27 -5.78
N ILE A 68 -7.75 8.30 -5.94
CA ILE A 68 -8.62 7.12 -5.79
C ILE A 68 -8.11 5.93 -6.61
N VAL A 69 -7.70 6.18 -7.85
CA VAL A 69 -7.22 5.14 -8.77
C VAL A 69 -5.93 4.51 -8.24
N ALA A 70 -4.96 5.33 -7.82
CA ALA A 70 -3.71 4.82 -7.26
C ALA A 70 -3.94 4.02 -5.97
N ALA A 71 -4.77 4.53 -5.05
CA ALA A 71 -5.10 3.83 -3.81
C ALA A 71 -5.74 2.46 -4.08
N LYS A 72 -6.71 2.39 -5.02
CA LYS A 72 -7.34 1.12 -5.43
C LYS A 72 -6.34 0.15 -6.03
N LEU A 73 -5.58 0.57 -7.04
CA LEU A 73 -4.64 -0.31 -7.74
C LEU A 73 -3.54 -0.83 -6.82
N LEU A 74 -3.03 0.01 -5.91
CA LEU A 74 -2.03 -0.39 -4.93
C LEU A 74 -2.62 -1.36 -3.89
N ALA A 75 -3.86 -1.15 -3.44
CA ALA A 75 -4.54 -2.09 -2.55
C ALA A 75 -4.77 -3.45 -3.20
N GLU A 76 -5.28 -3.47 -4.43
CA GLU A 76 -5.47 -4.70 -5.21
C GLU A 76 -4.14 -5.44 -5.36
N ARG A 77 -3.12 -4.73 -5.87
CA ARG A 77 -1.81 -5.31 -6.10
C ARG A 77 -1.18 -5.84 -4.82
N LEU A 78 -1.26 -5.10 -3.71
CA LEU A 78 -0.72 -5.55 -2.43
C LEU A 78 -1.46 -6.81 -1.95
N SER A 79 -2.80 -6.80 -1.98
CA SER A 79 -3.61 -7.95 -1.52
C SER A 79 -3.30 -9.22 -2.32
N ASP A 80 -3.18 -9.10 -3.64
CA ASP A 80 -2.88 -10.22 -4.53
C ASP A 80 -1.47 -10.77 -4.29
N ILE A 81 -0.49 -9.91 -4.01
CA ILE A 81 0.88 -10.33 -3.69
C ILE A 81 0.93 -11.06 -2.34
N VAL A 82 0.31 -10.50 -1.30
CA VAL A 82 0.45 -11.05 0.07
C VAL A 82 -0.56 -12.15 0.37
N GLY A 83 -1.59 -12.33 -0.46
CA GLY A 83 -2.66 -13.30 -0.26
C GLY A 83 -3.54 -13.00 0.97
N LYS A 84 -3.58 -11.74 1.42
CA LYS A 84 -4.32 -11.28 2.61
C LYS A 84 -5.13 -10.02 2.29
N VAL A 85 -6.07 -9.66 3.17
CA VAL A 85 -6.77 -8.38 3.06
C VAL A 85 -5.74 -7.24 3.15
N ALA A 86 -5.82 -6.28 2.25
CA ALA A 86 -4.91 -5.13 2.24
C ALA A 86 -5.69 -3.84 2.49
N LEU A 87 -5.25 -3.03 3.44
CA LEU A 87 -5.65 -1.63 3.58
C LEU A 87 -4.48 -0.75 3.14
N VAL A 88 -4.70 0.11 2.17
CA VAL A 88 -3.66 1.00 1.63
C VAL A 88 -4.13 2.44 1.69
N SER A 89 -3.37 3.27 2.41
CA SER A 89 -3.56 4.73 2.44
C SER A 89 -2.54 5.39 1.53
N VAL A 90 -2.99 6.29 0.65
CA VAL A 90 -2.13 7.06 -0.25
C VAL A 90 -2.34 8.54 -0.01
N PHE A 91 -1.29 9.22 0.43
CA PHE A 91 -1.26 10.66 0.64
C PHE A 91 -0.20 11.31 -0.24
N THR A 92 -0.61 12.20 -1.14
CA THR A 92 0.29 13.07 -1.91
C THR A 92 -0.03 14.53 -1.60
N ARG A 93 1.01 15.38 -1.57
CA ARG A 93 0.85 16.84 -1.47
C ARG A 93 0.81 17.48 -2.84
N THR A 94 1.49 16.87 -3.81
CA THR A 94 1.68 17.45 -5.15
C THR A 94 0.66 16.94 -6.16
N ALA A 95 0.43 17.74 -7.20
CA ALA A 95 -0.50 17.43 -8.29
C ALA A 95 0.09 16.50 -9.37
N ASP A 96 1.39 16.16 -9.28
CA ASP A 96 2.00 15.17 -10.16
C ASP A 96 1.75 13.75 -9.63
N ASP A 97 0.55 13.27 -9.90
CA ASP A 97 0.05 11.98 -9.42
C ASP A 97 0.83 10.80 -10.04
N MET A 98 1.44 10.97 -11.23
CA MET A 98 2.12 9.88 -11.94
C MET A 98 3.49 9.55 -11.33
N GLU A 99 4.31 10.56 -11.05
CA GLU A 99 5.62 10.33 -10.41
C GLU A 99 5.45 9.74 -9.00
N ALA A 100 4.52 10.31 -8.22
CA ALA A 100 4.20 9.83 -6.89
C ALA A 100 3.71 8.36 -6.92
N SER A 101 2.80 8.02 -7.84
CA SER A 101 2.29 6.66 -7.99
C SER A 101 3.40 5.64 -8.33
N ARG A 102 4.34 6.00 -9.21
CA ARG A 102 5.49 5.14 -9.53
C ARG A 102 6.39 4.93 -8.32
N THR A 103 6.67 6.00 -7.59
CA THR A 103 7.49 5.97 -6.38
C THR A 103 6.86 5.12 -5.29
N PHE A 104 5.54 5.23 -5.09
CA PHE A 104 4.80 4.40 -4.15
C PHE A 104 4.76 2.92 -4.54
N LEU A 105 4.63 2.61 -5.83
CA LEU A 105 4.73 1.24 -6.31
C LEU A 105 6.12 0.63 -6.03
N GLU A 106 7.20 1.42 -6.21
CA GLU A 106 8.56 1.02 -5.86
C GLU A 106 8.70 0.73 -4.37
N LEU A 107 8.24 1.66 -3.51
CA LEU A 107 8.29 1.51 -2.06
C LEU A 107 7.50 0.29 -1.58
N MET A 108 6.30 0.05 -2.11
CA MET A 108 5.49 -1.12 -1.79
C MET A 108 6.26 -2.41 -2.10
N LYS A 109 6.90 -2.51 -3.27
CA LYS A 109 7.71 -3.68 -3.63
C LYS A 109 8.89 -3.89 -2.68
N LYS A 110 9.58 -2.81 -2.26
CA LYS A 110 10.68 -2.89 -1.29
C LYS A 110 10.23 -3.41 0.07
N VAL A 111 9.09 -2.91 0.56
CA VAL A 111 8.49 -3.38 1.81
C VAL A 111 8.14 -4.86 1.74
N VAL A 112 7.52 -5.31 0.65
CA VAL A 112 7.17 -6.72 0.44
C VAL A 112 8.43 -7.58 0.39
N ALA A 113 9.46 -7.19 -0.36
CA ALA A 113 10.71 -7.94 -0.43
C ALA A 113 11.39 -8.09 0.95
N LYS A 114 11.45 -7.00 1.74
CA LYS A 114 11.97 -7.03 3.11
C LYS A 114 11.11 -7.85 4.08
N LYS A 115 9.83 -8.05 3.77
CA LYS A 115 9.00 -9.01 4.51
C LYS A 115 9.48 -10.44 4.24
N GLU A 116 9.80 -10.80 3.01
CA GLU A 116 10.22 -12.17 2.65
C GLU A 116 11.64 -12.49 3.17
N GLU A 117 12.56 -11.52 3.23
CA GLU A 117 13.94 -11.72 3.74
C GLU A 117 14.02 -11.97 5.27
N LYS A 118 12.95 -11.67 6.00
CA LYS A 118 12.88 -11.78 7.47
C LYS A 118 12.01 -12.96 7.93
N GLU A 119 11.70 -13.90 7.02
CA GLU A 119 11.15 -15.23 7.31
C GLU A 119 12.25 -16.29 7.18
#